data_AF-A0A820PXR3-F1
#
_entry.id   AF-A0A820PXR3-F1
#
_cell.length_a   1.000
_cell.length_b   1.000
_cell.length_c   1.000
_cell.angle_alpha   90.00
_cell.angle_beta   90.00
_cell.angle_gamma   90.00
#
_symmetry.space_group_name_H-M   'P 1'
#
loop_
_entity.id
_entity.type
_entity.pdbx_description
1 polymer ?
#
loop_
_entity_poly.entity_id
_entity_poly.type
_entity_poly.pdbx_seq_one_letter_code
_entity_poly.pdbx_strand_id
1 'polypeptide(L)'
;KHEKVLKAGKPDNVQMGIRNKHDPLPQSIDGLLMAMLSHSAKKARLTFKLEVDELWINTAETTKKIPMTHIRNIVDEPIEGNEGYSIVGFQTGTTENSIIWIYWFPSQYVKSIR
;
A
#
# COMPACT_ATOMS: atom_id res chain seq x y z
N LYS A 1 -6.96 9.26 12.41
CA LYS A 1 -5.59 9.40 11.85
C LYS A 1 -5.59 9.44 10.31
N HIS A 2 -6.47 8.68 9.65
CA HIS A 2 -6.58 8.60 8.18
C HIS A 2 -6.96 9.93 7.50
N GLU A 3 -7.88 10.71 8.06
CA GLU A 3 -8.36 11.97 7.48
C GLU A 3 -7.25 12.98 7.13
N LYS A 4 -6.18 13.09 7.95
CA LYS A 4 -5.08 14.03 7.67
C LYS A 4 -4.35 13.69 6.37
N VAL A 5 -4.19 12.39 6.09
CA VAL A 5 -3.48 11.90 4.89
C VAL A 5 -4.41 11.95 3.68
N LEU A 6 -5.70 11.67 3.86
CA LEU A 6 -6.69 11.82 2.81
C LEU A 6 -6.87 13.28 2.38
N LYS A 7 -6.81 14.24 3.32
CA LYS A 7 -6.82 15.69 3.03
C LYS A 7 -5.61 16.18 2.23
N ALA A 8 -4.46 15.49 2.32
CA ALA A 8 -3.29 15.81 1.50
C ALA A 8 -3.49 15.43 0.02
N GLY A 9 -4.54 14.67 -0.30
CA GLY A 9 -4.92 14.34 -1.66
C GLY A 9 -4.18 13.14 -2.24
N LYS A 10 -4.58 12.80 -3.46
CA LYS A 10 -4.01 11.70 -4.26
C LYS A 10 -2.63 12.11 -4.80
N PRO A 11 -1.58 11.28 -4.69
CA PRO A 11 -0.29 11.61 -5.28
C PRO A 11 -0.35 11.55 -6.82
N ASP A 12 0.34 12.48 -7.50
CA ASP A 12 0.26 12.71 -8.96
C ASP A 12 0.55 11.48 -9.83
N ASN A 13 1.39 10.56 -9.34
CA ASN A 13 1.84 9.38 -10.08
C ASN A 13 1.27 8.07 -9.52
N VAL A 14 0.17 8.13 -8.77
CA VAL A 14 -0.49 6.92 -8.29
C VAL A 14 -1.07 6.16 -9.49
N GLN A 15 -0.91 4.83 -9.49
CA GLN A 15 -1.47 4.00 -10.53
C GLN A 15 -3.00 4.14 -10.56
N MET A 16 -3.60 4.04 -11.75
CA MET A 16 -5.05 4.15 -11.88
C MET A 16 -5.75 3.03 -11.10
N GLY A 17 -6.58 3.42 -10.15
CA GLY A 17 -7.46 2.52 -9.42
C GLY A 17 -8.65 2.12 -10.27
N ILE A 18 -8.90 0.82 -10.44
CA ILE A 18 -10.05 0.31 -11.20
C ILE A 18 -11.01 -0.38 -10.23
N ARG A 19 -12.20 0.19 -10.09
CA ARG A 19 -13.27 -0.38 -9.25
C ARG A 19 -13.73 -1.73 -9.81
N ASN A 20 -14.03 -2.68 -8.93
CA ASN A 20 -14.57 -4.02 -9.26
C ASN A 20 -13.69 -4.90 -10.16
N LYS A 21 -12.41 -4.54 -10.33
CA LYS A 21 -11.45 -5.37 -11.05
C LYS A 21 -10.60 -6.15 -10.04
N HIS A 22 -10.15 -7.32 -10.43
CA HIS A 22 -9.19 -8.12 -9.67
C HIS A 22 -8.04 -8.47 -10.59
N ASP A 23 -6.93 -7.75 -10.42
CA ASP A 23 -5.72 -7.99 -11.18
C ASP A 23 -4.67 -8.65 -10.27
N PRO A 24 -3.88 -9.60 -10.78
CA PRO A 24 -2.76 -10.14 -10.03
C PRO A 24 -1.76 -9.02 -9.71
N LEU A 25 -1.02 -9.19 -8.61
CA LEU A 25 0.07 -8.26 -8.30
C LEU A 25 1.07 -8.24 -9.46
N PRO A 26 1.51 -7.06 -9.91
CA PRO A 26 2.48 -6.98 -10.98
C PRO A 26 3.82 -7.60 -10.52
N GLN A 27 4.33 -8.56 -11.30
CA GLN A 27 5.51 -9.36 -10.95
C GLN A 27 6.84 -8.66 -11.27
N SER A 28 6.83 -7.53 -11.98
CA SER A 28 8.01 -6.82 -12.46
C SER A 28 8.18 -5.42 -11.83
N ILE A 29 9.41 -4.90 -11.85
CA ILE A 29 9.83 -3.57 -11.34
C ILE A 29 9.08 -2.40 -11.99
N ASP A 30 8.38 -2.60 -13.11
CA ASP A 30 7.45 -1.62 -13.72
C ASP A 30 6.07 -1.55 -13.01
N GLY A 31 5.81 -2.44 -12.05
CA GLY A 31 4.61 -2.58 -11.23
C GLY A 31 4.62 -1.81 -9.92
N LEU A 32 5.29 -0.66 -9.87
CA LEU A 32 5.40 0.13 -8.64
C LEU A 32 4.03 0.70 -8.27
N LEU A 33 3.42 0.14 -7.23
CA LEU A 33 2.27 0.75 -6.59
C LEU A 33 2.78 1.95 -5.80
N MET A 34 2.74 3.10 -6.46
CA MET A 34 2.92 4.37 -5.76
C MET A 34 1.77 4.52 -4.78
N ALA A 35 2.10 4.84 -3.55
CA ALA A 35 1.14 4.99 -2.48
C ALA A 35 1.63 6.07 -1.50
N MET A 36 0.75 6.54 -0.64
CA MET A 36 1.13 7.46 0.44
C MET A 36 1.34 6.68 1.74
N LEU A 37 2.39 7.02 2.50
CA LEU A 37 2.62 6.49 3.84
C LEU A 37 1.99 7.39 4.92
N SER A 38 1.34 6.76 5.91
CA SER A 38 0.68 7.42 7.04
C SER A 38 1.54 8.41 7.82
N HIS A 39 2.75 8.00 8.20
CA HIS A 39 3.46 8.69 9.29
C HIS A 39 3.99 10.08 8.89
N SER A 40 4.00 10.42 7.60
CA SER A 40 4.56 11.69 7.13
C SER A 40 3.90 12.28 5.89
N ALA A 41 2.80 11.70 5.37
CA ALA A 41 2.23 12.05 4.06
C ALA A 41 3.30 12.08 2.94
N LYS A 42 4.32 11.21 3.07
CA LYS A 42 5.41 11.11 2.11
C LYS A 42 5.03 10.13 1.01
N LYS A 43 5.42 10.46 -0.22
CA LYS A 43 5.30 9.57 -1.38
C LYS A 43 6.16 8.32 -1.13
N ALA A 44 5.55 7.16 -1.27
CA ALA A 44 6.21 5.87 -1.15
C ALA A 44 5.95 5.02 -2.39
N ARG A 45 6.88 4.12 -2.70
CA ARG A 45 6.73 3.13 -3.76
C ARG A 45 6.79 1.75 -3.14
N LEU A 46 5.75 0.96 -3.37
CA LEU A 46 5.69 -0.42 -2.95
C LEU A 46 6.21 -1.32 -4.07
N THR A 47 7.08 -2.25 -3.71
CA THR A 47 7.56 -3.31 -4.61
C THR A 47 7.35 -4.65 -3.93
N PHE A 48 6.56 -5.51 -4.54
CA PHE A 48 6.35 -6.87 -4.08
C PHE A 48 7.35 -7.77 -4.81
N LYS A 49 8.38 -8.23 -4.10
CA LYS A 49 9.33 -9.20 -4.62
C LYS A 49 8.88 -10.60 -4.26
N LEU A 50 8.01 -11.16 -5.12
CA LEU A 50 7.43 -12.49 -4.92
C LEU A 50 8.48 -13.60 -4.96
N GLU A 51 9.59 -13.42 -5.70
CA GLU A 51 10.67 -14.42 -5.79
C GLU A 51 11.40 -14.66 -4.46
N VAL A 52 11.39 -13.66 -3.58
CA VAL A 52 12.07 -13.70 -2.27
C VAL A 52 11.10 -13.47 -1.12
N ASP A 53 9.79 -13.43 -1.38
CA ASP A 53 8.73 -13.12 -0.42
C ASP A 53 9.01 -11.86 0.43
N GLU A 54 9.39 -10.75 -0.22
CA GLU A 54 9.62 -9.47 0.44
C GLU A 54 8.73 -8.35 -0.10
N LEU A 55 8.20 -7.53 0.80
CA LEU A 55 7.59 -6.24 0.51
C LEU A 55 8.62 -5.13 0.76
N TRP A 56 8.93 -4.37 -0.28
CA TRP A 56 9.81 -3.21 -0.18
C TRP A 56 8.97 -1.94 -0.21
N ILE A 57 9.22 -1.06 0.75
CA ILE A 57 8.60 0.26 0.88
C ILE A 57 9.70 1.29 0.68
N ASN A 58 9.78 1.84 -0.52
CA ASN A 58 10.77 2.84 -0.89
C ASN A 58 10.20 4.23 -0.64
N THR A 59 10.85 5.01 0.21
CA THR A 59 10.58 6.44 0.42
C THR A 59 11.78 7.25 -0.07
N ALA A 60 11.64 8.58 -0.14
CA ALA A 60 12.76 9.44 -0.51
C ALA A 60 13.95 9.34 0.45
N GLU A 61 13.72 8.99 1.72
CA GLU A 61 14.75 8.97 2.77
C GLU A 61 15.29 7.57 3.03
N THR A 62 14.44 6.55 2.90
CA THR A 62 14.80 5.18 3.29
C THR A 62 14.02 4.14 2.51
N THR A 63 14.60 2.95 2.41
CA THR A 63 13.96 1.75 1.88
C THR A 63 13.75 0.76 3.01
N LYS A 64 12.50 0.44 3.30
CA LYS A 64 12.15 -0.57 4.29
C LYS A 64 11.83 -1.88 3.59
N LYS A 65 12.60 -2.94 3.87
CA LYS A 65 12.35 -4.29 3.39
C LYS A 65 11.64 -5.08 4.48
N ILE A 66 10.53 -5.70 4.15
CA ILE A 66 9.66 -6.41 5.08
C ILE A 66 9.45 -7.80 4.50
N PRO A 67 9.99 -8.85 5.12
CA PRO A 67 9.63 -10.22 4.77
C PRO A 67 8.12 -10.40 4.90
N MET A 68 7.47 -10.99 3.90
CA MET A 68 6.02 -11.22 3.91
C MET A 68 5.61 -12.12 5.07
N THR A 69 6.49 -13.00 5.52
CA THR A 69 6.33 -13.80 6.74
C THR A 69 6.13 -12.99 8.02
N HIS A 70 6.57 -11.73 8.06
CA HIS A 70 6.33 -10.83 9.18
C HIS A 70 4.95 -10.14 9.11
N ILE A 71 4.29 -10.15 7.96
CA ILE A 71 2.95 -9.58 7.79
C ILE A 71 1.95 -10.59 8.32
N ARG A 72 1.40 -10.33 9.51
CA ARG A 72 0.48 -11.25 10.19
C ARG A 72 -0.97 -11.05 9.78
N ASN A 73 -1.32 -9.82 9.44
CA ASN A 73 -2.66 -9.45 9.05
C ASN A 73 -2.59 -8.28 8.07
N ILE A 74 -3.59 -8.22 7.19
CA ILE A 74 -3.77 -7.13 6.23
C ILE A 74 -5.17 -6.60 6.45
N VAL A 75 -5.24 -5.31 6.74
CA VAL A 75 -6.49 -4.56 6.92
C VAL A 75 -6.68 -3.71 5.68
N ASP A 76 -7.87 -3.70 5.10
CA ASP A 76 -8.19 -2.84 3.96
C ASP A 76 -9.52 -2.10 4.16
N GLU A 77 -9.56 -0.83 3.76
CA GLU A 77 -10.73 0.03 3.84
C GLU A 77 -10.88 0.83 2.53
N PRO A 78 -12.03 0.84 1.85
CA PRO A 78 -12.22 1.65 0.65
C PRO A 78 -12.20 3.15 0.97
N ILE A 79 -11.68 3.97 0.05
CA ILE A 79 -11.67 5.44 0.21
C ILE A 79 -13.00 6.02 -0.29
N GLU A 80 -13.75 6.67 0.60
CA GLU A 80 -15.02 7.33 0.23
C GLU A 80 -14.79 8.42 -0.83
N GLY A 81 -15.64 8.40 -1.87
CA GLY A 81 -15.50 9.29 -3.03
C GLY A 81 -14.42 8.90 -4.05
N ASN A 82 -13.58 7.89 -3.75
CA ASN A 82 -12.55 7.37 -4.64
C ASN A 82 -12.53 5.84 -4.62
N GLU A 83 -13.60 5.21 -5.11
CA GLU A 83 -13.83 3.76 -5.03
C GLU A 83 -12.85 2.89 -5.83
N GLY A 84 -11.99 3.50 -6.66
CA GLY A 84 -10.86 2.81 -7.28
C GLY A 84 -9.67 2.60 -6.34
N TYR A 85 -9.71 3.20 -5.15
CA TYR A 85 -8.63 3.20 -4.18
C TYR A 85 -9.07 2.76 -2.80
N SER A 86 -8.16 2.09 -2.11
CA SER A 86 -8.32 1.62 -0.74
C SER A 86 -7.13 2.07 0.11
N ILE A 87 -7.37 2.16 1.41
CA ILE A 87 -6.38 2.24 2.47
C ILE A 87 -6.02 0.79 2.83
N VAL A 88 -4.74 0.48 2.92
CA VAL A 88 -4.24 -0.85 3.28
C VAL A 88 -3.29 -0.74 4.46
N GLY A 89 -3.48 -1.56 5.49
CA GLY A 89 -2.64 -1.66 6.66
C GLY A 89 -1.94 -3.02 6.72
N PHE A 90 -0.61 -3.02 6.68
CA PHE A 90 0.19 -4.23 6.88
C PHE A 90 0.59 -4.35 8.35
N GLN A 91 0.04 -5.33 9.08
CA GLN A 91 0.37 -5.59 10.48
C GLN A 91 1.67 -6.40 10.57
N THR A 92 2.80 -5.74 10.88
CA THR A 92 4.12 -6.40 10.95
C THR A 92 4.52 -6.88 12.35
N GLY A 93 3.71 -6.63 13.38
CA GLY A 93 4.01 -6.93 14.79
C GLY A 93 2.79 -7.37 15.59
N THR A 94 2.90 -7.49 16.91
CA THR A 94 1.77 -7.84 17.82
C THR A 94 0.93 -6.63 18.23
N THR A 95 1.45 -5.41 18.07
CA THR A 95 0.83 -4.18 18.57
C THR A 95 0.20 -3.36 17.43
N GLU A 96 -0.84 -2.59 17.72
CA GLU A 96 -1.50 -1.69 16.74
C GLU A 96 -0.54 -0.62 16.19
N ASN A 97 0.53 -0.29 16.92
CA ASN A 97 1.60 0.60 16.45
C ASN A 97 2.50 -0.05 15.39
N SER A 98 2.36 -1.35 15.17
CA SER A 98 3.10 -2.11 14.14
C SER A 98 2.33 -2.23 12.82
N ILE A 99 1.25 -1.45 12.63
CA ILE A 99 0.54 -1.37 11.35
C ILE A 99 1.19 -0.32 10.47
N ILE A 100 1.63 -0.75 9.30
CA ILE A 100 2.10 0.15 8.25
C ILE A 100 0.92 0.48 7.35
N TRP A 101 0.40 1.69 7.51
CA TRP A 101 -0.70 2.18 6.70
C TRP A 101 -0.22 2.80 5.39
N ILE A 102 -0.80 2.30 4.32
CA ILE A 102 -0.65 2.67 2.92
C ILE A 102 -1.97 3.28 2.45
N TYR A 103 -1.91 4.44 1.83
CA TYR A 103 -3.08 5.16 1.31
C TYR A 103 -3.02 5.22 -0.20
N TRP A 104 -4.20 5.34 -0.83
CA TRP A 104 -4.34 5.37 -2.28
C TRP A 104 -3.83 4.09 -2.95
N PHE A 105 -3.97 2.95 -2.29
CA PHE A 105 -3.64 1.66 -2.86
C PHE A 105 -4.71 1.27 -3.89
N PRO A 106 -4.36 0.90 -5.14
CA PRO A 106 -5.37 0.58 -6.14
C PRO A 106 -6.19 -0.64 -5.73
N SER A 107 -7.51 -0.50 -5.67
CA SER A 107 -8.42 -1.51 -5.13
C SER A 107 -8.36 -2.83 -5.89
N GLN A 108 -7.94 -2.81 -7.17
CA GLN A 108 -7.82 -4.01 -7.97
C GLN A 108 -6.79 -5.03 -7.47
N TYR A 109 -5.81 -4.57 -6.67
CA TYR A 109 -4.75 -5.42 -6.12
C TYR A 109 -5.01 -5.86 -4.69
N VAL A 110 -6.03 -5.32 -4.02
CA VAL A 110 -6.31 -5.58 -2.59
C VAL A 110 -6.58 -7.06 -2.34
N LYS A 111 -7.35 -7.72 -3.23
CA LYS A 111 -7.59 -9.16 -3.12
C LYS A 111 -6.33 -10.00 -3.35
N SER A 112 -5.36 -9.48 -4.09
CA SER A 112 -4.14 -10.20 -4.46
C SER A 112 -3.06 -10.16 -3.37
N ILE A 113 -3.16 -9.22 -2.43
CA ILE A 113 -2.29 -9.15 -1.25
C ILE A 113 -2.86 -9.88 -0.03
N ARG A 114 -4.15 -10.21 -0.03
CA ARG A 114 -4.86 -10.85 1.09
C ARG A 114 -4.74 -12.36 1.04
#